data_AF-A0A752I478-F1
#
_entry.id   AF-A0A752I478-F1
#
_cell.length_a   1.000
_cell.length_b   1.000
_cell.length_c   1.000
_cell.angle_alpha   90.00
_cell.angle_beta   90.00
_cell.angle_gamma   90.00
#
_symmetry.space_group_name_H-M   'P 1'
#
loop_
_entity.id
_entity.type
_entity.pdbx_description
1 polymer ?
#
loop_
_entity_poly.entity_id
_entity_poly.type
_entity_poly.pdbx_seq_one_letter_code
_entity_poly.pdbx_strand_id
1 'polypeptide(L)'
;MTDTNYFEEKLRSMAIEKYTNKNKKLIAAQINEQSQKVQLAGLVCGKDAIALSGVTSPMFYAAKRFNPKEFPQEIYHETEGYIWYRKQDIVDFFAKHPARRYGSKYNG
;
A
#
# COMPACT_ATOMS: atom_id res chain seq x y z
N MET A 1 27.50 -47.01 26.25
CA MET A 1 27.28 -45.74 25.52
C MET A 1 26.10 -45.07 26.20
N THR A 2 26.36 -44.00 26.94
CA THR A 2 25.53 -43.51 28.05
C THR A 2 24.45 -42.51 27.62
N ASP A 3 23.23 -42.70 28.11
CA ASP A 3 22.02 -41.90 27.85
C ASP A 3 22.15 -40.39 28.11
N THR A 4 23.18 -39.97 28.85
CA THR A 4 23.46 -38.56 29.18
C THR A 4 23.83 -37.71 27.95
N ASN A 5 24.59 -38.25 27.00
CA ASN A 5 24.96 -37.52 25.78
C ASN A 5 23.75 -37.24 24.89
N TYR A 6 22.83 -38.19 24.78
CA TYR A 6 21.61 -38.04 24.00
C TYR A 6 20.70 -36.95 24.59
N PHE A 7 20.62 -36.86 25.92
CA PHE A 7 19.81 -35.84 26.57
C PHE A 7 20.38 -34.43 26.37
N GLU A 8 21.70 -34.27 26.46
CA GLU A 8 22.37 -32.98 26.20
C GLU A 8 22.25 -32.53 24.75
N GLU A 9 22.44 -33.45 23.78
CA GLU A 9 22.23 -33.15 22.36
C GLU A 9 20.79 -32.75 22.06
N LYS A 10 19.82 -33.43 22.67
CA LYS A 10 18.40 -33.09 22.53
C LYS A 10 18.10 -31.70 23.09
N LEU A 11 18.61 -31.36 24.27
CA LEU A 11 18.45 -30.02 24.85
C LEU A 11 19.07 -28.92 23.97
N ARG A 12 20.25 -29.19 23.38
CA ARG A 12 20.88 -28.26 22.42
C ARG A 12 20.04 -28.08 21.16
N SER A 13 19.51 -29.15 20.59
CA SER A 13 18.66 -29.09 19.40
C SER A 13 17.39 -28.27 19.64
N MET A 14 16.74 -28.46 20.79
CA MET A 14 15.55 -27.70 21.19
C MET A 14 15.86 -26.21 21.38
N ALA A 15 17.04 -25.88 21.94
CA ALA A 15 17.47 -24.48 22.09
C ALA A 15 17.68 -23.81 20.73
N ILE A 16 18.30 -24.51 19.78
CA ILE A 16 18.50 -24.04 18.39
C ILE A 16 17.16 -23.85 17.70
N GLU A 17 16.23 -24.79 17.83
CA GLU A 17 14.90 -24.70 17.24
C GLU A 17 14.10 -23.52 17.81
N LYS A 18 14.16 -23.30 19.12
CA LYS A 18 13.54 -22.15 19.77
C LYS A 18 14.13 -20.82 19.28
N TYR A 19 15.45 -20.76 19.11
CA TYR A 19 16.14 -19.58 18.60
C TYR A 19 15.75 -19.28 17.14
N THR A 20 15.77 -20.29 16.27
CA THR A 20 15.39 -20.13 14.86
C THR A 20 13.93 -19.70 14.70
N ASN A 21 13.00 -20.27 15.46
CA ASN A 21 11.61 -19.86 15.45
C ASN A 21 11.41 -18.41 15.95
N LYS A 22 12.17 -17.98 16.96
CA LYS A 22 12.14 -16.59 17.43
C LYS A 22 12.68 -15.62 16.38
N ASN A 23 13.77 -15.97 15.70
CA ASN A 23 14.32 -15.16 14.60
C ASN A 23 13.36 -15.05 13.42
N LYS A 24 12.71 -16.15 13.02
CA LYS A 24 11.69 -16.12 11.95
C LYS A 24 10.57 -15.14 12.26
N LYS A 25 10.08 -15.14 13.51
CA LYS A 25 9.04 -14.18 13.96
C LYS A 25 9.52 -12.73 13.91
N LEU A 26 10.75 -12.46 14.34
CA LEU A 26 11.34 -11.11 14.30
C LEU A 26 11.52 -10.62 12.86
N ILE A 27 12.04 -11.47 11.96
CA ILE A 27 12.21 -11.14 10.55
C ILE A 27 10.84 -10.87 9.90
N ALA A 28 9.83 -11.69 10.17
CA ALA A 28 8.48 -11.47 9.64
C ALA A 28 7.87 -10.16 10.14
N ALA A 29 8.06 -9.80 11.41
CA ALA A 29 7.60 -8.53 11.96
C ALA A 29 8.29 -7.34 11.30
N GLN A 30 9.62 -7.42 11.10
CA GLN A 30 10.40 -6.38 10.44
C GLN A 30 10.00 -6.20 8.96
N ILE A 31 9.76 -7.31 8.23
CA ILE A 31 9.24 -7.27 6.87
C ILE A 31 7.86 -6.61 6.84
N ASN A 32 6.97 -6.98 7.76
CA ASN A 32 5.63 -6.38 7.84
C ASN A 32 5.70 -4.87 8.09
N GLU A 33 6.52 -4.42 9.05
CA GLU A 33 6.69 -3.01 9.35
C GLU A 33 7.29 -2.24 8.16
N GLN A 34 8.32 -2.79 7.51
CA GLN A 34 8.91 -2.19 6.31
C GLN A 34 7.91 -2.15 5.15
N SER A 35 7.12 -3.22 4.95
CA SER A 35 6.10 -3.27 3.91
C SER A 35 4.99 -2.24 4.13
N GLN A 36 4.58 -2.02 5.38
CA GLN A 36 3.63 -0.96 5.75
C GLN A 36 4.21 0.43 5.46
N LYS A 37 5.48 0.69 5.79
CA LYS A 37 6.16 1.95 5.45
C LYS A 37 6.21 2.20 3.94
N VAL A 38 6.49 1.16 3.14
CA VAL A 38 6.48 1.25 1.67
C VAL A 38 5.06 1.47 1.13
N GLN A 39 4.04 0.83 1.73
CA GLN A 39 2.64 1.07 1.38
C GLN A 39 2.25 2.53 1.66
N LEU A 40 2.61 3.08 2.82
CA LEU A 40 2.35 4.48 3.20
C LEU A 40 3.08 5.48 2.30
N ALA A 41 4.33 5.18 1.88
CA ALA A 41 5.05 6.01 0.91
C ALA A 41 4.37 6.07 -0.48
N GLY A 42 3.51 5.09 -0.77
CA GLY A 42 2.69 5.04 -1.97
C GLY A 42 1.28 5.61 -1.81
N LEU A 43 0.91 6.10 -0.62
CA LEU A 43 -0.38 6.75 -0.38
C LEU A 43 -0.30 8.26 -0.58
N VAL A 44 -1.38 8.83 -1.09
CA VAL A 44 -1.53 10.27 -1.31
C VAL A 44 -2.84 10.73 -0.72
N CYS A 45 -2.84 11.91 -0.10
CA CYS A 45 -4.05 12.50 0.43
C CYS A 45 -4.97 12.96 -0.72
N GLY A 46 -6.26 13.17 -0.44
CA GLY A 46 -7.21 13.58 -1.48
C GLY A 46 -6.79 14.81 -2.29
N LYS A 47 -6.14 15.80 -1.66
CA LYS A 47 -5.62 16.99 -2.38
C LYS A 47 -4.48 16.63 -3.33
N ASP A 48 -3.54 15.80 -2.87
CA ASP A 48 -2.41 15.33 -3.70
C ASP A 48 -2.88 14.41 -4.81
N ALA A 49 -3.90 13.58 -4.57
CA ALA A 49 -4.53 12.74 -5.59
C ALA A 49 -5.15 13.59 -6.71
N ILE A 50 -5.84 14.69 -6.36
CA ILE A 50 -6.35 15.65 -7.35
C ILE A 50 -5.19 16.28 -8.12
N ALA A 51 -4.13 16.74 -7.43
CA ALA A 51 -2.97 17.34 -8.11
C ALA A 51 -2.30 16.35 -9.08
N LEU A 52 -2.14 15.09 -8.67
CA LEU A 52 -1.54 14.02 -9.49
C LEU A 52 -2.38 13.66 -10.71
N SER A 53 -3.71 13.72 -10.60
CA SER A 53 -4.61 13.45 -11.72
C SER A 53 -4.52 14.50 -12.84
N GLY A 54 -4.00 15.70 -12.54
CA GLY A 54 -3.92 16.81 -13.50
C GLY A 54 -5.28 17.39 -13.90
N VAL A 55 -6.35 17.10 -13.14
CA VAL A 55 -7.70 17.60 -13.37
C VAL A 55 -8.14 18.53 -12.25
N THR A 56 -9.20 19.30 -12.49
CA THR A 56 -9.79 20.16 -11.45
C THR A 56 -10.53 19.32 -10.41
N SER A 57 -10.60 19.80 -9.17
CA SER A 57 -11.30 19.12 -8.07
C SER A 57 -12.74 18.66 -8.45
N PRO A 58 -13.58 19.49 -9.12
CA PRO A 58 -14.90 19.05 -9.57
C PRO A 58 -14.84 17.88 -10.57
N MET A 59 -13.88 17.87 -11.51
CA MET A 59 -13.72 16.76 -12.45
C MET A 59 -13.28 15.47 -11.75
N PHE A 60 -12.43 15.58 -10.73
CA PHE A 60 -11.99 14.42 -9.95
C PHE A 60 -13.17 13.74 -9.25
N TYR A 61 -14.00 14.51 -8.54
CA TYR A 61 -15.19 13.98 -7.89
C TYR A 61 -16.28 13.55 -8.88
N ALA A 62 -16.37 14.19 -10.04
CA ALA A 62 -17.22 13.72 -11.13
C ALA A 62 -16.77 12.34 -11.62
N ALA A 63 -15.47 12.13 -11.84
CA ALA A 63 -14.94 10.84 -12.26
C ALA A 63 -15.26 9.72 -11.26
N LYS A 64 -15.18 10.03 -9.95
CA LYS A 64 -15.62 9.11 -8.89
C LYS A 64 -17.11 8.78 -8.96
N ARG A 65 -17.97 9.76 -9.26
CA ARG A 65 -19.43 9.58 -9.36
C ARG A 65 -19.85 8.83 -10.62
N PHE A 66 -19.21 9.09 -11.76
CA PHE A 66 -19.56 8.49 -13.05
C PHE A 66 -18.96 7.08 -13.22
N ASN A 67 -17.79 6.81 -12.62
CA ASN A 67 -17.10 5.52 -12.72
C ASN A 67 -16.86 4.86 -11.35
N PRO A 68 -17.86 4.69 -10.47
CA PRO A 68 -17.66 4.25 -9.09
C PRO A 68 -17.05 2.84 -8.94
N LYS A 69 -17.19 1.99 -9.97
CA LYS A 69 -16.61 0.63 -9.98
C LYS A 69 -15.14 0.59 -10.39
N GLU A 70 -14.70 1.53 -11.23
CA GLU A 70 -13.32 1.59 -11.72
C GLU A 70 -12.49 2.63 -10.97
N PHE A 71 -13.12 3.56 -10.27
CA PHE A 71 -12.43 4.61 -9.55
C PHE A 71 -11.58 4.03 -8.41
N PRO A 72 -10.37 4.56 -8.16
CA PRO A 72 -9.48 4.09 -7.10
C PRO A 72 -10.17 4.06 -5.74
N GLN A 73 -10.05 2.91 -5.06
CA GLN A 73 -10.68 2.71 -3.76
C GLN A 73 -9.93 3.49 -2.68
N GLU A 74 -10.70 3.98 -1.71
CA GLU A 74 -10.16 4.66 -0.53
C GLU A 74 -9.54 3.63 0.41
N ILE A 75 -8.25 3.77 0.69
CA ILE A 75 -7.52 2.84 1.56
C ILE A 75 -7.74 3.19 3.03
N TYR A 76 -7.84 4.49 3.32
CA TYR A 76 -8.11 4.98 4.66
C TYR A 76 -8.97 6.23 4.59
N HIS A 77 -9.99 6.26 5.43
CA HIS A 77 -10.90 7.40 5.58
C HIS A 77 -10.89 7.80 7.05
N GLU A 78 -10.20 8.89 7.37
CA GLU A 78 -10.16 9.43 8.72
C GLU A 78 -11.48 10.15 9.05
N THR A 79 -11.87 10.17 10.34
CA THR A 79 -13.10 10.83 10.81
C THR A 79 -13.16 12.33 10.49
N GLU A 80 -12.00 12.95 10.23
CA GLU A 80 -11.89 14.36 9.83
C GLU A 80 -11.96 14.58 8.31
N GLY A 81 -12.26 13.55 7.53
CA GLY A 81 -12.45 13.66 6.07
C GLY A 81 -11.15 13.62 5.26
N TYR A 82 -10.04 13.22 5.87
CA TYR A 82 -8.82 12.90 5.13
C TYR A 82 -8.94 11.53 4.49
N ILE A 83 -9.03 11.54 3.17
CA ILE A 83 -9.11 10.34 2.33
C ILE A 83 -7.74 10.07 1.75
N TRP A 84 -7.30 8.81 1.86
CA TRP A 84 -6.04 8.34 1.30
C TRP A 84 -6.28 7.40 0.14
N TYR A 85 -5.60 7.68 -0.97
CA TYR A 85 -5.61 6.88 -2.19
C TYR A 85 -4.23 6.29 -2.44
N ARG A 86 -4.17 5.17 -3.15
CA ARG A 86 -2.91 4.72 -3.72
C ARG A 86 -2.52 5.63 -4.87
N LYS A 87 -1.29 6.15 -4.84
CA LYS A 87 -0.74 7.02 -5.86
C LYS A 87 -0.86 6.41 -7.26
N GLN A 88 -0.45 5.14 -7.39
CA GLN A 88 -0.41 4.45 -8.68
C GLN A 88 -1.81 4.30 -9.28
N ASP A 89 -2.78 3.87 -8.48
CA ASP A 89 -4.16 3.64 -8.94
C ASP A 89 -4.81 4.94 -9.46
N ILE A 90 -4.51 6.08 -8.84
CA ILE A 90 -4.96 7.41 -9.32
C ILE A 90 -4.34 7.74 -10.67
N VAL A 91 -3.03 7.56 -10.82
CA VAL A 91 -2.32 7.83 -12.08
C VAL A 91 -2.84 6.92 -13.20
N ASP A 92 -2.99 5.62 -12.93
CA ASP A 92 -3.44 4.63 -13.90
C ASP A 92 -4.90 4.88 -14.32
N PHE A 93 -5.78 5.23 -13.38
CA PHE A 93 -7.17 5.53 -13.68
C PHE A 93 -7.30 6.73 -14.63
N PHE A 94 -6.61 7.84 -14.36
CA PHE A 94 -6.68 9.03 -15.22
C PHE A 94 -5.86 8.90 -16.51
N ALA A 95 -4.91 7.98 -16.59
CA ALA A 95 -4.28 7.58 -17.85
C ALA A 95 -5.27 6.82 -18.76
N LYS A 96 -6.09 5.93 -18.17
CA LYS A 96 -7.14 5.18 -18.89
C LYS A 96 -8.35 6.05 -19.23
N HIS A 97 -8.71 6.99 -18.36
CA HIS A 97 -9.82 7.92 -18.50
C HIS A 97 -9.31 9.37 -18.56
N PRO A 98 -8.61 9.77 -19.63
CA PRO A 98 -8.06 11.10 -19.74
C PRO A 98 -9.18 12.12 -19.72
N ALA A 99 -9.13 13.07 -18.79
CA ALA A 99 -10.02 14.20 -18.80
C ALA A 99 -9.84 14.96 -20.12
N ARG A 100 -10.93 15.16 -20.86
CA ARG A 100 -10.92 16.06 -22.03
C ARG A 100 -10.44 17.42 -21.55
N ARG A 101 -9.23 17.82 -21.96
CA ARG A 101 -8.71 19.16 -21.71
C ARG A 101 -9.65 20.15 -22.39
N TYR A 102 -10.55 20.76 -21.63
CA TYR A 102 -11.27 21.95 -22.07
C TYR A 102 -10.21 23.04 -22.30
N GLY A 103 -9.82 23.23 -23.57
CA GLY A 103 -8.77 24.19 -23.95
C GLY A 103 -7.70 23.67 -24.90
N SER A 104 -7.70 22.40 -25.33
CA SER A 104 -6.93 22.03 -26.52
C SER A 104 -7.61 22.65 -27.75
N LYS A 105 -7.24 23.90 -28.05
CA LYS A 105 -7.37 24.43 -29.40
C LYS A 105 -6.65 23.44 -30.31
N TYR A 106 -7.45 22.63 -31.02
CA TYR A 106 -6.99 21.97 -32.23
C TYR A 106 -6.54 23.09 -33.16
N ASN A 107 -5.23 23.27 -33.30
CA ASN A 107 -4.67 23.88 -34.50
C ASN A 107 -4.78 22.80 -35.58
N GLY A 108 -5.90 22.80 -36.28
CA GLY A 108 -6.10 22.12 -37.56
C GLY A 108 -6.41 23.17 -38.60
#